data_AF-A0A947KMC3-F1
#
_entry.id   AF-A0A947KMC3-F1
#
_cell.length_a   1.000
_cell.length_b   1.000
_cell.length_c   1.000
_cell.angle_alpha   90.00
_cell.angle_beta   90.00
_cell.angle_gamma   90.00
#
_symmetry.space_group_name_H-M   'P 1'
#
loop_
_entity.id
_entity.type
_entity.pdbx_description
1 polymer ?
#
loop_
_entity_poly.entity_id
_entity_poly.type
_entity_poly.pdbx_seq_one_letter_code
_entity_poly.pdbx_strand_id
1 'polypeptide(L)' 'MNENFLTRKQLMKATGANPEQITYLRLRKRLPVLNEPDKGIPAKYALESIEIVKDWLEKRNK' A
#
# COMPACT_ATOMS: atom_id res chain seq x y z
N MET A 1 11.08 -16.14 7.45
CA MET A 1 10.24 -15.21 8.22
C MET A 1 9.11 -14.78 7.30
N ASN A 2 7.90 -15.30 7.52
CA ASN A 2 6.71 -14.88 6.78
C ASN A 2 6.22 -13.57 7.40
N GLU A 3 6.79 -12.45 6.96
CA GLU A 3 6.22 -11.16 7.31
C GLU A 3 4.84 -11.06 6.64
N ASN A 4 3.78 -11.22 7.43
CA ASN A 4 2.38 -11.12 6.97
C ASN A 4 1.97 -9.69 6.58
N PHE A 5 2.95 -8.82 6.32
CA PHE A 5 2.74 -7.41 6.01
C PHE A 5 3.73 -6.93 4.96
N LEU A 6 3.35 -5.86 4.28
CA LEU A 6 4.15 -5.17 3.29
C LEU A 6 4.51 -3.79 3.82
N THR A 7 5.75 -3.39 3.59
CA THR A 7 6.16 -2.00 3.72
C THR A 7 5.75 -1.21 2.47
N ARG A 8 5.72 0.12 2.58
CA ARG A 8 5.49 1.00 1.43
C ARG A 8 6.40 0.67 0.24
N LYS A 9 7.69 0.39 0.50
CA LYS A 9 8.67 0.05 -0.55
C LYS A 9 8.34 -1.28 -1.24
N GLN A 10 7.96 -2.30 -0.49
CA GLN A 10 7.54 -3.59 -1.07
C GLN A 10 6.25 -3.44 -1.88
N LEU A 11 5.29 -2.67 -1.38
CA LEU A 11 4.03 -2.39 -2.08
C LEU A 11 4.29 -1.69 -3.41
N MET A 12 5.16 -0.67 -3.44
CA MET A 12 5.57 0.00 -4.67
C MET A 12 6.26 -0.96 -5.64
N LYS A 13 7.20 -1.79 -5.16
CA LYS A 13 7.91 -2.76 -6.00
C LYS A 13 6.96 -3.80 -6.62
N ALA A 14 5.94 -4.24 -5.88
CA ALA A 14 5.00 -5.25 -6.34
C ALA A 14 3.92 -4.72 -7.31
N THR A 15 3.62 -3.43 -7.25
CA THR A 15 2.49 -2.81 -7.97
C THR A 15 2.93 -1.85 -9.07
N GLY A 16 4.17 -1.36 -9.04
CA GLY A 16 4.64 -0.26 -9.89
C GLY A 16 4.10 1.11 -9.47
N ALA A 17 3.35 1.19 -8.36
CA ALA A 17 2.79 2.45 -7.89
C ALA A 17 3.87 3.40 -7.37
N ASN A 18 3.68 4.69 -7.62
CA ASN A 18 4.52 5.75 -7.09
C ASN A 18 4.22 6.01 -5.61
N PRO A 19 5.17 6.60 -4.85
CA PRO A 19 5.00 6.85 -3.42
C PRO A 19 3.74 7.66 -3.11
N GLU A 20 3.44 8.67 -3.94
CA GLU A 20 2.28 9.56 -3.76
C GLU A 20 0.96 8.83 -3.92
N GLN A 21 0.86 7.89 -4.85
CA GLN A 21 -0.33 7.07 -5.07
C GLN A 21 -0.61 6.19 -3.85
N ILE A 22 0.42 5.56 -3.29
CA ILE A 22 0.29 4.77 -2.06
C ILE A 22 -0.13 5.66 -0.88
N THR A 23 0.46 6.85 -0.74
CA THR A 23 0.06 7.80 0.31
C THR A 23 -1.40 8.23 0.14
N TYR A 24 -1.83 8.54 -1.08
CA TYR A 24 -3.20 8.92 -1.39
C TYR A 24 -4.19 7.82 -0.98
N LEU A 25 -3.92 6.57 -1.40
CA LEU A 25 -4.78 5.43 -1.08
C LEU A 25 -4.85 5.16 0.43
N ARG A 26 -3.72 5.31 1.14
CA ARG A 26 -3.68 5.22 2.61
C ARG A 26 -4.53 6.31 3.27
N LEU A 27 -4.35 7.57 2.88
CA LEU A 27 -5.10 8.70 3.44
C LEU A 27 -6.60 8.60 3.16
N ARG A 28 -6.97 7.99 2.03
CA ARG A 28 -8.37 7.68 1.68
C ARG A 28 -8.91 6.41 2.34
N LYS A 29 -8.16 5.78 3.26
CA LYS A 29 -8.52 4.52 3.94
C LYS A 29 -8.88 3.39 2.96
N ARG A 30 -8.26 3.39 1.78
CA ARG A 30 -8.43 2.36 0.74
C ARG A 30 -7.45 1.21 0.89
N LEU A 31 -6.37 1.39 1.65
CA LEU A 31 -5.41 0.33 1.93
C LEU A 31 -5.63 -0.21 3.35
N PRO A 32 -5.74 -1.54 3.52
CA PRO A 32 -5.74 -2.16 4.83
C PRO A 32 -4.35 -2.01 5.48
N VAL A 33 -4.26 -1.12 6.46
CA VAL A 33 -3.06 -0.91 7.28
C VAL A 33 -3.21 -1.72 8.56
N LEU A 34 -2.20 -2.54 8.87
CA LEU A 34 -2.18 -3.48 9.99
C LEU A 34 -1.68 -2.86 11.30
N ASN A 35 -1.21 -1.62 11.25
CA ASN A 35 -0.79 -0.85 12.41
C ASN A 35 -1.29 0.58 12.31
N GLU A 36 -1.26 1.29 13.43
CA GLU A 36 -1.42 2.74 13.44
C GLU A 36 -0.05 3.39 13.15
N PRO A 37 0.14 4.03 11.98
CA PRO A 37 1.41 4.65 11.64
C PRO A 37 1.53 6.01 12.35
N ASP A 38 2.63 6.19 13.09
CA ASP A 38 2.98 7.43 13.80
C ASP A 38 4.39 7.93 13.41
N LYS A 39 4.88 9.01 14.03
CA LYS A 39 6.20 9.57 13.78
C LYS A 39 7.28 8.55 14.14
N GLY A 40 7.97 8.05 13.13
CA GLY A 40 9.02 7.03 13.28
C GLY A 40 8.50 5.58 13.19
N ILE A 41 7.18 5.36 13.12
CA ILE A 41 6.59 4.04 12.95
C ILE A 41 6.06 3.91 11.51
N PRO A 42 6.71 3.13 10.64
CA PRO A 42 6.27 2.97 9.26
C PRO A 42 4.92 2.23 9.18
N ALA A 43 4.12 2.59 8.18
CA ALA A 43 2.88 1.87 7.86
C ALA A 43 3.19 0.46 7.34
N LYS A 44 2.49 -0.53 7.90
CA LYS A 44 2.49 -1.94 7.52
C LYS A 44 1.16 -2.24 6.83
N TYR A 45 1.21 -2.68 5.59
CA TYR A 45 0.05 -2.97 4.77
C TYR A 45 -0.23 -4.47 4.74
N ALA A 46 -1.49 -4.88 4.66
CA ALA A 46 -1.82 -6.29 4.43
C ALA A 46 -1.41 -6.71 3.00
N LEU A 47 -1.17 -8.01 2.79
CA LEU A 47 -0.76 -8.55 1.48
C LEU A 47 -1.77 -8.24 0.36
N GLU A 48 -3.07 -8.26 0.68
CA GLU A 48 -4.18 -7.90 -0.22
C GLU A 48 -4.08 -6.47 -0.77
N SER A 49 -3.32 -5.59 -0.12
CA SER A 49 -3.09 -4.22 -0.59
C SER A 49 -2.46 -4.20 -1.98
N ILE A 50 -1.74 -5.25 -2.39
CA ILE A 50 -1.18 -5.35 -3.75
C ILE A 50 -2.31 -5.37 -4.79
N GLU A 51 -3.32 -6.21 -4.59
CA GLU A 51 -4.43 -6.36 -5.54
C GLU A 51 -5.27 -5.09 -5.60
N ILE A 52 -5.55 -4.48 -4.44
CA ILE A 52 -6.29 -3.22 -4.36
C ILE A 52 -5.58 -2.10 -5.13
N VAL A 53 -4.25 -1.98 -4.99
CA VAL A 53 -3.47 -0.96 -5.69
C VAL A 53 -3.44 -1.25 -7.19
N LYS A 54 -3.26 -2.51 -7.60
CA LYS A 54 -3.24 -2.89 -9.03
C LYS A 54 -4.58 -2.58 -9.71
N ASP A 55 -5.69 -3.03 -9.12
CA ASP A 55 -7.05 -2.74 -9.63
C ASP A 55 -7.29 -1.22 -9.75
N TRP A 56 -6.85 -0.45 -8.76
CA TRP A 56 -6.98 1.00 -8.79
C TRP A 56 -6.14 1.67 -9.90
N LEU A 57 -4.93 1.17 -10.16
CA LEU A 57 -4.08 1.65 -11.25
C LEU A 57 -4.67 1.31 -12.61
N GLU A 58 -5.15 0.09 -12.80
CA GLU A 58 -5.78 -0.36 -14.05
C GLU A 58 -7.01 0.47 -14.39
N LYS A 59 -7.84 0.82 -13.40
CA LYS A 59 -9.02 1.68 -13.59
C LYS A 59 -8.70 3.11 -14.02
N ARG A 60 -7.47 3.57 -13.80
CA ARG A 60 -7.03 4.95 -14.13
C ARG A 60 -6.23 5.06 -15.41
N ASN A 61 -5.66 3.95 -15.86
CA ASN A 61 -4.99 3.87 -17.16
C ASN A 61 -5.96 3.59 -18.32
N LYS A 62 -7.27 3.50 -18.03
CA LYS A 62 -8.33 3.25 -18.98
C LYS A 62 -9.19 4.50 -19.13
#